data_AF-A0A7X2BX23-F1
#
_entry.id   AF-A0A7X2BX23-F1
#
_cell.length_a   1.000
_cell.length_b   1.000
_cell.length_c   1.000
_cell.angle_alpha   90.00
_cell.angle_beta   90.00
_cell.angle_gamma   90.00
#
_symmetry.space_group_name_H-M   'P 1'
#
loop_
_entity.id
_entity.type
_entity.pdbx_description
1 polymer ?
#
loop_
_entity_poly.entity_id
_entity_poly.type
_entity_poly.pdbx_seq_one_letter_code
_entity_poly.pdbx_strand_id
1 'polypeptide(L)'
;MNETHASSQKAEPFSAALAVAAGVDFAELRVGPHGLFWNEYRPQEGTCSIWHWRDDQAHCLTPATFSVSSRVYEYGGGSFCLSDDGVVFVNETDQQLYQQALDGSAPHALTHGTCRYGDVQFAHGRVLAVEEDAAQHRLVSIDMATRQRQVLAEGADFYAVHSTGSNLSDRP
;
A
#
# COMPACT_ATOMS: atom_id res chain seq x y z
N MET A 1 -27.72 32.97 44.15
CA MET A 1 -27.10 33.88 43.17
C MET A 1 -25.73 33.29 42.90
N ASN A 2 -25.61 32.39 41.92
CA ASN A 2 -24.33 31.75 41.59
C ASN A 2 -23.80 32.40 40.32
N GLU A 3 -22.68 33.09 40.48
CA GLU A 3 -21.94 33.71 39.40
C GLU A 3 -21.24 32.63 38.58
N THR A 4 -21.43 32.67 37.26
CA THR A 4 -20.66 31.86 36.32
C THR A 4 -19.31 32.52 36.13
N HIS A 5 -18.25 31.93 36.68
CA HIS A 5 -16.88 32.38 36.46
C HIS A 5 -16.51 32.30 34.96
N ALA A 6 -15.90 33.39 34.47
CA ALA A 6 -15.45 33.56 33.10
C ALA A 6 -14.49 32.45 32.64
N SER A 7 -14.66 32.02 31.39
CA SER A 7 -13.77 31.09 30.70
C SER A 7 -12.31 31.52 30.83
N SER A 8 -11.45 30.62 31.30
CA SER A 8 -10.02 30.87 31.44
C SER A 8 -9.38 30.99 30.05
N GLN A 9 -8.82 32.16 29.71
CA GLN A 9 -7.80 32.28 28.67
C GLN A 9 -6.54 31.54 29.14
N LYS A 10 -6.42 30.26 28.76
CA LYS A 10 -5.18 29.50 28.95
C LYS A 10 -4.64 29.12 27.58
N ALA A 11 -3.42 29.58 27.30
CA ALA A 11 -2.70 29.34 26.06
C ALA A 11 -2.74 27.86 25.66
N GLU A 12 -3.14 27.58 24.42
CA GLU A 12 -3.15 26.24 23.81
C GLU A 12 -1.71 25.78 23.53
N PRO A 13 -1.16 24.77 24.23
CA PRO A 13 0.11 24.15 23.86
C PRO A 13 -0.07 23.05 22.79
N PHE A 14 -1.31 22.75 22.39
CA PHE A 14 -1.69 21.65 21.50
C PHE A 14 -2.59 22.16 20.39
N SER A 15 -2.00 22.70 19.32
CA SER A 15 -2.76 23.10 18.14
C SER A 15 -3.21 21.88 17.34
N ALA A 16 -4.32 22.02 16.58
CA ALA A 16 -4.77 20.99 15.64
C ALA A 16 -3.66 20.59 14.64
N ALA A 17 -2.81 21.54 14.25
CA ALA A 17 -1.66 21.27 13.39
C ALA A 17 -0.61 20.36 14.03
N LEU A 18 -0.33 20.53 15.34
CA LEU A 18 0.57 19.66 16.08
C LEU A 18 -0.01 18.25 16.26
N ALA A 19 -1.32 18.15 16.49
CA ALA A 19 -2.01 16.86 16.59
C ALA A 19 -1.95 16.08 15.26
N VAL A 20 -2.18 16.74 14.13
CA VAL A 20 -2.10 16.11 12.79
C VAL A 20 -0.66 15.71 12.46
N ALA A 21 0.33 16.57 12.74
CA ALA A 21 1.74 16.28 12.45
C ALA A 21 2.29 15.08 13.25
N ALA A 22 1.71 14.77 14.41
CA ALA A 22 2.07 13.62 15.22
C ALA A 22 1.44 12.29 14.75
N GLY A 23 0.52 12.34 13.78
CA GLY A 23 -0.25 11.19 13.28
C GLY A 23 0.44 10.35 12.23
N VAL A 24 1.78 10.15 12.32
CA VAL A 24 2.47 9.19 11.45
C VAL A 24 1.87 7.81 11.69
N ASP A 25 1.43 7.16 10.62
CA ASP A 25 0.83 5.83 10.68
C ASP A 25 1.70 4.80 9.96
N PHE A 26 1.81 3.61 10.56
CA PHE A 26 2.62 2.51 10.08
C PHE A 26 1.69 1.34 9.74
N ALA A 27 1.59 1.01 8.46
CA ALA A 27 0.65 0.03 7.95
C ALA A 27 1.37 -1.06 7.14
N GLU A 28 0.63 -2.15 6.89
CA GLU A 28 1.00 -3.20 5.93
C GLU A 28 2.44 -3.72 6.10
N LEU A 29 2.83 -4.05 7.34
CA LEU A 29 4.15 -4.62 7.63
C LEU A 29 4.34 -5.97 6.89
N ARG A 30 5.41 -6.09 6.11
CA ARG A 30 5.75 -7.29 5.33
C ARG A 30 7.19 -7.71 5.62
N VAL A 31 7.40 -9.01 5.80
CA VAL A 31 8.74 -9.60 5.91
C VAL A 31 9.00 -10.44 4.67
N GLY A 32 10.17 -10.28 4.06
CA GLY A 32 10.63 -11.08 2.94
C GLY A 32 12.12 -11.43 3.03
N PRO A 33 12.66 -12.12 2.01
CA PRO A 33 14.08 -12.51 1.98
C PRO A 33 15.05 -11.33 2.10
N HIS A 34 14.62 -10.14 1.67
CA HIS A 34 15.41 -8.91 1.68
C HIS A 34 15.24 -8.05 2.94
N GLY A 35 14.45 -8.48 3.92
CA GLY A 35 14.26 -7.76 5.18
C GLY A 35 12.82 -7.35 5.45
N LEU A 36 12.67 -6.25 6.20
CA LEU A 36 11.38 -5.74 6.67
C LEU A 36 10.93 -4.53 5.85
N PHE A 37 9.66 -4.51 5.48
CA PHE A 37 9.04 -3.45 4.69
C PHE A 37 7.73 -3.00 5.33
N TRP A 38 7.41 -1.71 5.24
CA TRP A 38 6.13 -1.17 5.69
C TRP A 38 5.70 0.00 4.81
N ASN A 39 4.40 0.28 4.81
CA ASN A 39 3.86 1.51 4.28
C ASN A 39 3.76 2.52 5.43
N GLU A 40 4.27 3.74 5.23
CA GLU A 40 4.25 4.81 6.21
C GLU A 40 3.49 6.00 5.65
N TYR A 41 2.42 6.42 6.34
CA TYR A 41 1.72 7.66 6.03
C TYR A 41 2.35 8.83 6.77
N ARG A 42 2.68 9.90 6.03
CA ARG A 42 3.24 11.13 6.59
C ARG A 42 2.24 12.28 6.42
N PRO A 43 1.56 12.72 7.50
CA PRO A 43 0.55 13.78 7.42
C PRO A 43 1.07 15.11 6.83
N GLN A 44 2.34 15.43 7.03
CA GLN A 44 2.95 16.66 6.51
C GLN A 44 3.12 16.64 4.98
N GLU A 45 3.36 15.46 4.42
CA GLU A 45 3.54 15.25 2.98
C GLU A 45 2.20 14.88 2.32
N GLY A 46 1.25 14.35 3.10
CA GLY A 46 -0.04 13.86 2.60
C GLY A 46 0.10 12.60 1.76
N THR A 47 1.22 11.88 1.88
CA THR A 47 1.58 10.73 1.06
C THR A 47 1.88 9.50 1.90
N CYS A 48 1.73 8.34 1.26
CA CYS A 48 2.16 7.06 1.77
C CYS A 48 3.43 6.61 1.06
N SER A 49 4.44 6.12 1.78
CA SER A 49 5.70 5.65 1.23
C SER A 49 6.09 4.28 1.76
N ILE A 50 6.64 3.44 0.89
CA ILE A 50 7.23 2.16 1.28
C ILE A 50 8.63 2.41 1.82
N TRP A 51 8.87 1.87 3.01
CA TRP A 51 10.17 1.86 3.66
C TRP A 51 10.73 0.45 3.73
N HIS A 52 12.06 0.35 3.70
CA HIS A 52 12.82 -0.89 3.79
C HIS A 52 13.86 -0.78 4.90
N TRP A 53 13.80 -1.67 5.88
CA TRP A 53 14.84 -1.81 6.90
C TRP A 53 15.98 -2.70 6.39
N ARG A 54 17.17 -2.12 6.25
CA ARG A 54 18.41 -2.80 5.90
C ARG A 54 19.60 -2.07 6.53
N ASP A 55 20.71 -2.77 6.77
CA ASP A 55 21.94 -2.17 7.31
C ASP A 55 21.71 -1.31 8.58
N ASP A 56 20.83 -1.80 9.47
CA ASP A 56 20.39 -1.13 10.71
C ASP A 56 19.76 0.27 10.51
N GLN A 57 19.23 0.54 9.32
CA GLN A 57 18.58 1.80 8.97
C GLN A 57 17.30 1.60 8.13
N ALA A 58 16.36 2.54 8.27
CA ALA A 58 15.19 2.66 7.42
C ALA A 58 15.52 3.47 6.15
N HIS A 59 15.27 2.89 4.98
CA HIS A 59 15.44 3.54 3.68
C HIS A 59 14.08 3.71 2.99
N CYS A 60 13.77 4.92 2.53
CA CYS A 60 12.58 5.15 1.71
C CYS A 60 12.82 4.59 0.30
N LEU A 61 11.92 3.74 -0.17
CA LEU A 61 11.93 3.24 -1.54
C LEU A 61 11.10 4.11 -2.46
N THR A 62 9.95 4.61 -2.00
CA THR A 62 9.01 5.35 -2.85
C THR A 62 9.60 6.69 -3.33
N PRO A 63 9.70 6.94 -4.64
CA PRO A 63 10.12 8.23 -5.15
C PRO A 63 9.09 9.31 -4.85
N ALA A 64 9.53 10.57 -4.70
CA ALA A 64 8.69 11.69 -4.28
C ALA A 64 7.48 12.00 -5.19
N THR A 65 7.46 11.50 -6.43
CA THR A 65 6.32 11.66 -7.35
C THR A 65 5.23 10.60 -7.18
N PHE A 66 5.41 9.64 -6.27
CA PHE A 66 4.50 8.53 -6.01
C PHE A 66 3.96 8.59 -4.58
N SER A 67 2.74 8.08 -4.40
CA SER A 67 2.12 7.83 -3.09
C SER A 67 1.51 6.43 -3.13
N VAL A 68 1.76 5.60 -2.12
CA VAL A 68 1.37 4.19 -2.10
C VAL A 68 0.03 4.00 -1.41
N SER A 69 -1.05 3.97 -2.19
CA SER A 69 -2.41 3.86 -1.66
C SER A 69 -3.40 3.34 -2.71
N SER A 70 -4.29 2.46 -2.28
CA SER A 70 -5.39 1.89 -3.07
C SER A 70 -6.72 2.51 -2.68
N ARG A 71 -7.60 2.78 -3.65
CA ARG A 71 -8.97 3.22 -3.41
C ARG A 71 -10.01 2.14 -3.68
N VAL A 72 -9.59 0.90 -3.96
CA VAL A 72 -10.52 -0.22 -4.09
C VAL A 72 -11.29 -0.38 -2.79
N TYR A 73 -12.62 -0.41 -2.89
CA TYR A 73 -13.56 -0.39 -1.76
C TYR A 73 -13.43 0.81 -0.81
N GLU A 74 -12.70 1.86 -1.17
CA GLU A 74 -12.47 3.07 -0.37
C GLU A 74 -11.85 2.82 1.03
N TYR A 75 -11.30 1.63 1.27
CA TYR A 75 -10.71 1.23 2.55
C TYR A 75 -9.18 1.43 2.63
N GLY A 76 -8.50 1.77 1.53
CA GLY A 76 -7.08 2.16 1.58
C GLY A 76 -6.06 1.02 1.67
N GLY A 77 -6.50 -0.22 1.91
CA GLY A 77 -5.63 -1.34 2.28
C GLY A 77 -5.19 -2.25 1.14
N GLY A 78 -4.11 -3.00 1.39
CA GLY A 78 -3.53 -3.94 0.42
C GLY A 78 -2.88 -3.20 -0.75
N SER A 79 -2.23 -2.08 -0.44
CA SER A 79 -1.62 -1.16 -1.38
C SER A 79 -0.28 -1.64 -1.93
N PHE A 80 0.39 -2.58 -1.26
CA PHE A 80 1.61 -3.20 -1.79
C PHE A 80 1.85 -4.66 -1.38
N CYS A 81 2.75 -5.32 -2.12
CA CYS A 81 3.30 -6.62 -1.80
C CYS A 81 4.79 -6.73 -2.16
N LEU A 82 5.44 -7.77 -1.65
CA LEU A 82 6.81 -8.13 -2.00
C LEU A 82 6.79 -9.14 -3.16
N SER A 83 7.60 -8.88 -4.17
CA SER A 83 7.93 -9.79 -5.27
C SER A 83 9.33 -10.38 -5.07
N ASP A 84 9.74 -11.31 -5.93
CA ASP A 84 11.07 -11.92 -5.86
C ASP A 84 12.22 -10.88 -5.96
N ASP A 85 12.03 -9.82 -6.74
CA ASP A 85 13.08 -8.83 -7.06
C ASP A 85 12.83 -7.43 -6.48
N GLY A 86 11.75 -7.25 -5.70
CA GLY A 86 11.40 -5.93 -5.15
C GLY A 86 9.96 -5.81 -4.70
N VAL A 87 9.35 -4.64 -4.92
CA VAL A 87 7.98 -4.34 -4.47
C VAL A 87 7.06 -4.11 -5.65
N VAL A 88 5.79 -4.49 -5.47
CA VAL A 88 4.70 -4.09 -6.36
C VAL A 88 3.69 -3.32 -5.54
N PHE A 89 3.27 -2.16 -6.04
CA PHE A 89 2.40 -1.24 -5.30
C PHE A 89 1.39 -0.55 -6.19
N VAL A 90 0.32 -0.03 -5.57
CA VAL A 90 -0.68 0.82 -6.21
C VAL A 90 -0.28 2.27 -6.04
N ASN A 91 -0.14 3.00 -7.14
CA ASN A 91 0.10 4.44 -7.08
C ASN A 91 -1.22 5.20 -6.88
N GLU A 92 -1.25 6.10 -5.92
CA GLU A 92 -2.47 6.81 -5.53
C GLU A 92 -3.02 7.68 -6.68
N THR A 93 -2.13 8.31 -7.44
CA THR A 93 -2.52 9.31 -8.45
C THR A 93 -3.33 8.74 -9.60
N ASP A 94 -2.97 7.55 -10.08
CA ASP A 94 -3.58 6.90 -11.25
C ASP A 94 -4.22 5.54 -10.93
N GLN A 95 -4.10 5.07 -9.69
CA GLN A 95 -4.62 3.80 -9.20
C GLN A 95 -4.10 2.58 -9.97
N GLN A 96 -2.94 2.71 -10.62
CA GLN A 96 -2.30 1.62 -11.37
C GLN A 96 -1.25 0.88 -10.54
N LEU A 97 -0.95 -0.35 -10.95
CA LEU A 97 0.10 -1.16 -10.37
C LEU A 97 1.47 -0.76 -10.94
N TYR A 98 2.45 -0.63 -10.06
CA TYR A 98 3.84 -0.34 -10.39
C TYR A 98 4.76 -1.37 -9.75
N GLN A 99 5.80 -1.76 -10.47
CA GLN A 99 6.90 -2.58 -9.97
C GLN A 99 8.13 -1.70 -9.73
N GLN A 100 8.78 -1.88 -8.59
CA GLN A 100 10.01 -1.19 -8.26
C GLN A 100 11.03 -2.16 -7.66
N ALA A 101 12.26 -2.14 -8.20
CA ALA A 101 13.37 -2.91 -7.65
C ALA A 101 13.97 -2.22 -6.41
N LEU A 102 14.66 -2.99 -5.58
CA LEU A 102 15.24 -2.51 -4.31
C LEU A 102 16.52 -1.66 -4.46
N ASP A 103 17.01 -1.55 -5.69
CA ASP A 103 18.21 -0.79 -6.07
C ASP A 103 17.95 0.72 -6.21
N GLY A 104 16.70 1.17 -6.04
CA GLY A 104 16.31 2.56 -6.16
C GLY A 104 16.05 3.00 -7.61
N SER A 105 15.99 2.07 -8.55
CA SER A 105 15.52 2.33 -9.91
C SER A 105 14.07 2.86 -9.90
N ALA A 106 13.73 3.61 -10.95
CA ALA A 106 12.40 4.19 -11.08
C ALA A 106 11.30 3.11 -11.18
N PRO A 107 10.11 3.32 -10.59
CA PRO A 107 8.99 2.41 -10.75
C PRO A 107 8.55 2.28 -12.21
N HIS A 108 8.19 1.05 -12.60
CA HIS A 108 7.68 0.73 -13.93
C HIS A 108 6.21 0.32 -13.82
N ALA A 109 5.35 0.93 -14.64
CA ALA A 109 3.93 0.59 -14.66
C ALA A 109 3.72 -0.85 -15.16
N LEU A 110 2.89 -1.61 -14.44
CA LEU A 110 2.40 -2.93 -14.82
C LEU A 110 1.05 -2.87 -15.52
N THR A 111 0.26 -1.85 -15.19
CA THR A 111 -1.09 -1.65 -15.73
C THR A 111 -1.25 -0.21 -16.21
N HIS A 112 -2.20 -0.02 -17.13
CA HIS A 112 -2.60 1.27 -17.65
C HIS A 112 -4.11 1.29 -17.84
N GLY A 113 -4.72 2.47 -17.75
CA GLY A 113 -6.13 2.67 -18.03
C GLY A 113 -6.86 3.37 -16.90
N THR A 114 -8.15 3.05 -16.74
CA THR A 114 -9.05 3.69 -15.77
C THR A 114 -9.44 2.78 -14.62
N CYS A 115 -9.06 1.49 -14.68
CA CYS A 115 -9.33 0.53 -13.61
C CYS A 115 -8.49 0.86 -12.38
N ARG A 116 -9.02 0.55 -11.20
CA ARG A 116 -8.31 0.70 -9.93
C ARG A 116 -7.90 -0.67 -9.43
N TYR A 117 -6.76 -0.73 -8.75
CA TYR A 117 -6.23 -1.98 -8.20
C TYR A 117 -6.03 -1.87 -6.70
N GLY A 118 -6.18 -3.00 -6.01
CA GLY A 118 -6.02 -3.12 -4.57
C GLY A 118 -5.89 -4.56 -4.12
N ASP A 119 -5.69 -4.77 -2.81
CA ASP A 119 -5.44 -6.09 -2.22
C ASP A 119 -4.35 -6.88 -2.97
N VAL A 120 -3.22 -6.21 -3.20
CA VAL A 120 -2.16 -6.73 -4.05
C VAL A 120 -1.38 -7.82 -3.32
N GLN A 121 -1.15 -8.95 -3.98
CA GLN A 121 -0.29 -10.03 -3.50
C GLN A 121 0.55 -10.61 -4.64
N PHE A 122 1.65 -11.25 -4.28
CA PHE A 122 2.54 -11.90 -5.23
C PHE A 122 2.61 -13.40 -4.92
N ALA A 123 2.44 -14.23 -5.95
CA ALA A 123 2.57 -15.66 -5.84
C ALA A 123 2.98 -16.27 -7.19
N HIS A 124 3.97 -17.16 -7.18
CA HIS A 124 4.39 -17.94 -8.35
C HIS A 124 4.69 -17.08 -9.60
N GLY A 125 5.42 -15.97 -9.44
CA GLY A 125 5.76 -15.08 -10.57
C GLY A 125 4.59 -14.22 -11.08
N ARG A 126 3.45 -14.20 -10.37
CA ARG A 126 2.27 -13.44 -10.75
C ARG A 126 1.84 -12.49 -9.64
N VAL A 127 1.40 -11.31 -10.04
CA VAL A 127 0.72 -10.35 -9.15
C VAL A 127 -0.77 -10.64 -9.20
N LEU A 128 -1.35 -10.95 -8.05
CA LEU A 128 -2.78 -11.06 -7.83
C LEU A 128 -3.28 -9.72 -7.30
N ALA A 129 -4.41 -9.25 -7.79
CA ALA A 129 -5.03 -8.02 -7.31
C ALA A 129 -6.55 -8.08 -7.51
N VAL A 130 -7.26 -7.34 -6.68
CA VAL A 130 -8.64 -6.94 -6.97
C VAL A 130 -8.57 -5.77 -7.95
N GLU A 131 -9.31 -5.89 -9.05
CA GLU A 131 -9.53 -4.83 -10.02
C GLU A 131 -10.96 -4.30 -9.87
N GLU A 132 -11.09 -2.98 -9.79
CA GLU A 132 -12.35 -2.26 -9.81
C GLU A 132 -12.46 -1.46 -11.11
N ASP A 133 -13.53 -1.72 -11.86
CA ASP A 133 -13.87 -1.02 -13.10
C ASP A 133 -15.34 -0.56 -13.02
N ALA A 134 -15.53 0.70 -12.64
CA ALA A 134 -16.82 1.26 -12.28
C ALA A 134 -17.53 0.45 -11.18
N ALA A 135 -18.58 -0.31 -11.52
CA ALA A 135 -19.33 -1.15 -10.59
C ALA A 135 -18.94 -2.64 -10.66
N GLN A 136 -17.97 -2.99 -11.52
CA GLN A 136 -17.54 -4.36 -11.70
C GLN A 136 -16.25 -4.61 -10.95
N HIS A 137 -16.25 -5.66 -10.14
CA HIS A 137 -15.08 -6.10 -9.41
C HIS A 137 -14.61 -7.44 -9.96
N ARG A 138 -13.29 -7.60 -10.08
CA ARG A 138 -12.68 -8.81 -10.62
C ARG A 138 -11.47 -9.19 -9.78
N LEU A 139 -11.26 -10.48 -9.61
CA LEU A 139 -9.95 -10.98 -9.19
C LEU A 139 -9.12 -11.19 -10.45
N VAL A 140 -7.96 -10.55 -10.53
CA VAL A 140 -7.06 -10.64 -11.69
C VAL A 140 -5.69 -11.18 -11.29
N SER A 141 -5.00 -11.73 -12.27
CA SER A 141 -3.58 -12.06 -12.19
C SER A 141 -2.81 -11.40 -13.32
N ILE A 142 -1.63 -10.88 -13.03
CA ILE A 142 -0.71 -10.30 -14.00
C ILE A 142 0.59 -11.08 -13.92
N ASP A 143 0.97 -11.69 -15.03
CA ASP A 143 2.24 -12.41 -15.13
C ASP A 143 3.41 -11.42 -15.22
N MET A 144 4.41 -11.56 -14.35
CA MET A 144 5.48 -10.58 -14.26
C MET A 144 6.47 -10.64 -15.43
N ALA A 145 6.58 -11.78 -16.11
CA ALA A 145 7.48 -11.95 -17.24
C ALA A 145 6.85 -11.46 -18.55
N THR A 146 5.60 -11.84 -18.79
CA THR A 146 4.89 -11.58 -20.05
C THR A 146 4.02 -10.32 -20.00
N ARG A 147 3.79 -9.77 -18.80
CA ARG A 147 2.83 -8.67 -18.53
C ARG A 147 1.40 -9.01 -18.93
N GLN A 148 1.07 -10.28 -19.14
CA GLN A 148 -0.27 -10.70 -19.51
C GLN A 148 -1.20 -10.68 -18.30
N ARG A 149 -2.31 -9.95 -18.45
CA ARG A 149 -3.42 -9.91 -17.50
C ARG A 149 -4.42 -11.02 -17.80
N GLN A 150 -4.87 -11.72 -16.75
CA GLN A 150 -5.90 -12.74 -16.82
C GLN A 150 -6.93 -12.53 -15.70
N VAL A 151 -8.22 -12.59 -16.03
CA VAL A 151 -9.30 -12.62 -15.04
C VAL A 151 -9.38 -14.02 -14.43
N LEU A 152 -9.34 -14.10 -13.11
CA LEU A 152 -9.48 -15.33 -12.34
C LEU A 152 -10.92 -15.54 -11.87
N ALA A 153 -11.62 -14.47 -11.50
CA ALA A 153 -13.02 -14.50 -11.11
C ALA A 153 -13.70 -13.16 -11.37
N GLU A 154 -14.99 -13.20 -11.70
CA GLU A 154 -15.86 -12.04 -11.92
C GLU A 154 -17.34 -12.39 -11.62
N GLY A 155 -18.17 -11.37 -11.41
CA GLY A 155 -19.62 -11.51 -11.19
C GLY A 155 -20.08 -11.49 -9.73
N ALA A 156 -19.18 -11.40 -8.75
CA ALA A 156 -19.50 -11.13 -7.36
C ALA A 156 -19.31 -9.65 -7.02
N ASP A 157 -20.04 -9.19 -6.00
CA ASP A 157 -19.93 -7.80 -5.51
C ASP A 157 -18.63 -7.54 -4.76
N PHE A 158 -17.96 -8.57 -4.22
CA PHE A 158 -16.73 -8.42 -3.46
C PHE A 158 -15.74 -9.55 -3.75
N TYR A 159 -14.46 -9.17 -3.88
CA TYR A 159 -13.33 -10.07 -3.97
C TYR A 159 -12.28 -9.70 -2.94
N ALA A 160 -11.53 -10.69 -2.50
CA ALA A 160 -10.32 -10.52 -1.71
C ALA A 160 -9.26 -11.49 -2.23
N VAL A 161 -8.01 -11.06 -2.20
CA VAL A 161 -6.87 -11.92 -2.45
C VAL A 161 -6.50 -12.61 -1.15
N HIS A 162 -6.38 -13.93 -1.19
CA HIS A 162 -5.90 -14.70 -0.05
C HIS A 162 -4.55 -15.31 -0.39
N SER A 163 -3.54 -15.04 0.43
CA SER A 163 -2.34 -15.87 0.46
C SER A 163 -2.60 -17.03 1.40
N THR A 164 -2.45 -18.23 0.87
CA THR A 164 -2.18 -19.39 1.73
C THR A 164 -0.74 -19.25 2.19
N GLY A 165 -0.52 -19.03 3.49
CA GLY A 165 0.83 -19.03 4.05
C GLY A 165 1.53 -20.33 3.67
N SER A 166 2.76 -20.23 3.14
CA SER A 166 3.58 -21.42 2.85
C SER A 166 3.71 -22.24 4.12
N ASN A 167 3.18 -23.46 4.07
CA ASN A 167 3.26 -24.42 5.14
C ASN A 167 4.75 -24.70 5.38
N LEU A 168 5.27 -24.34 6.56
CA LEU A 168 6.57 -24.81 7.03
C LEU A 168 6.46 -26.32 7.31
N SER A 169 6.49 -27.12 6.26
CA SER A 169 6.63 -28.56 6.35
C SER A 169 7.64 -29.01 5.30
N ASP A 170 8.90 -28.72 5.59
CA ASP A 170 10.01 -29.63 5.36
C ASP A 170 11.21 -29.14 6.14
N ARG A 171 11.39 -29.69 7.34
CA ARG A 171 12.71 -29.78 7.98
C ARG A 171 13.18 -31.23 7.84
N PRO A 172 14.41 -31.47 7.37
CA PRO A 172 15.03 -32.78 7.49
C PRO A 172 15.30 -33.15 8.97
#